data_AF-A0A5N7B721-F1
#
_entry.id   AF-A0A5N7B721-F1
#
_cell.length_a   1.000
_cell.length_b   1.000
_cell.length_c   1.000
_cell.angle_alpha   90.00
_cell.angle_beta   90.00
_cell.angle_gamma   90.00
#
_symmetry.space_group_name_H-M   'P 1'
#
loop_
_entity.id
_entity.type
_entity.pdbx_description
1 polymer ?
#
loop_
_entity_poly.entity_id
_entity_poly.type
_entity_poly.pdbx_seq_one_letter_code
_entity_poly.pdbx_strand_id
1 'polypeptide(L)'
;MTDKITFIPSEEIDKVFAHTTNLASSGLNSKVLSCSNEWFAEALNLLTPTPPINRPGVFVHTGAWYDGWETRRHNPQPYDWVVIKLGVSSAAILGVEVDTGFFIGNYDEKAELQGIYTSEGSGVSDTEIADPKYTSMMITQK
;
A
#
# COMPACT_ATOMS: atom_id res chain seq x y z
N MET A 1 -15.16 -14.18 13.84
CA MET A 1 -14.31 -15.28 13.31
C MET A 1 -12.90 -14.75 13.36
N THR A 2 -11.99 -15.41 14.05
CA THR A 2 -10.57 -15.02 14.01
C THR A 2 -10.03 -15.58 12.72
N ASP A 3 -9.99 -14.77 11.66
CA ASP A 3 -9.40 -15.19 10.40
C ASP A 3 -7.94 -15.56 10.66
N LYS A 4 -7.62 -16.82 10.39
CA LYS A 4 -6.30 -17.37 10.63
C LYS A 4 -5.36 -16.80 9.56
N ILE A 5 -4.55 -15.81 9.93
CA ILE A 5 -3.47 -15.31 9.08
C ILE A 5 -2.57 -16.50 8.74
N THR A 6 -2.44 -16.78 7.46
CA THR A 6 -1.62 -17.88 6.94
C THR A 6 -0.39 -17.26 6.30
N PHE A 7 0.78 -17.54 6.87
CA PHE A 7 2.05 -17.13 6.29
C PHE A 7 2.28 -17.87 4.96
N ILE A 8 2.64 -17.13 3.92
CA ILE A 8 2.98 -17.64 2.59
C ILE A 8 4.46 -17.28 2.34
N PRO A 9 5.34 -18.26 2.09
CA PRO A 9 6.73 -18.00 1.68
C PRO A 9 6.77 -17.19 0.39
N SER A 10 7.76 -16.32 0.22
CA SER A 10 7.82 -15.42 -0.94
C SER A 10 7.87 -16.16 -2.27
N GLU A 11 8.55 -17.31 -2.31
CA GLU A 11 8.62 -18.19 -3.48
C GLU A 11 7.28 -18.87 -3.86
N GLU A 12 6.29 -18.85 -2.97
CA GLU A 12 4.97 -19.43 -3.20
C GLU A 12 3.89 -18.39 -3.52
N ILE A 13 4.15 -17.09 -3.32
CA ILE A 13 3.16 -16.00 -3.51
C ILE A 13 2.53 -16.07 -4.90
N ASP A 14 3.34 -16.12 -5.95
CA ASP A 14 2.85 -16.18 -7.34
C ASP A 14 1.94 -17.38 -7.58
N LYS A 15 2.27 -18.53 -6.99
CA LYS A 15 1.48 -19.76 -7.14
C LYS A 15 0.17 -19.67 -6.37
N VAL A 16 0.19 -19.14 -5.14
CA VAL A 16 -1.02 -18.98 -4.31
C VAL A 16 -2.00 -18.00 -4.96
N PHE A 17 -1.49 -16.93 -5.54
CA PHE A 17 -2.29 -15.85 -6.11
C PHE A 17 -2.44 -15.90 -7.65
N ALA A 18 -2.02 -17.00 -8.30
CA ALA A 18 -1.99 -17.18 -9.76
C ALA A 18 -3.33 -16.94 -10.49
N HIS A 19 -4.45 -17.07 -9.78
CA HIS A 19 -5.81 -16.87 -10.31
C HIS A 19 -6.49 -15.62 -9.74
N THR A 20 -5.71 -14.67 -9.24
CA THR A 20 -6.20 -13.41 -8.70
C THR A 20 -5.71 -12.24 -9.54
N THR A 21 -6.09 -11.03 -9.17
CA THR A 21 -5.67 -9.81 -9.85
C THR A 21 -5.21 -8.81 -8.80
N ASN A 22 -4.06 -8.17 -9.04
CA ASN A 22 -3.60 -7.09 -8.17
C ASN A 22 -4.51 -5.85 -8.35
N LEU A 23 -5.41 -5.66 -7.39
CA LEU A 23 -6.39 -4.57 -7.38
C LEU A 23 -5.78 -3.18 -7.14
N ALA A 24 -4.57 -3.14 -6.57
CA ALA A 24 -3.80 -1.93 -6.32
C ALA A 24 -2.91 -1.54 -7.52
N SER A 25 -2.87 -2.33 -8.59
CA SER A 25 -2.10 -2.01 -9.79
C SER A 25 -2.60 -0.73 -10.47
N SER A 26 -1.67 0.18 -10.77
CA SER A 26 -1.92 1.40 -11.57
C SER A 26 -2.47 1.08 -12.96
N GLY A 27 -2.23 -0.13 -13.49
CA GLY A 27 -2.84 -0.60 -14.74
C GLY A 27 -4.36 -0.77 -14.66
N LEU A 28 -4.93 -0.87 -13.46
CA LEU A 28 -6.38 -0.84 -13.22
C LEU A 28 -6.89 0.55 -12.84
N ASN A 29 -6.08 1.60 -12.97
CA ASN A 29 -6.40 2.96 -12.53
C ASN A 29 -6.62 3.07 -11.00
N SER A 30 -5.94 2.25 -10.21
CA SER A 30 -5.81 2.50 -8.77
C SER A 30 -5.14 3.86 -8.52
N LYS A 31 -5.38 4.45 -7.35
CA LYS A 31 -4.89 5.80 -7.03
C LYS A 31 -4.46 5.89 -5.57
N VAL A 32 -3.36 6.60 -5.34
CA VAL A 32 -3.09 7.17 -4.01
C VAL A 32 -3.99 8.38 -3.84
N LEU A 33 -4.86 8.36 -2.83
CA LEU A 33 -5.72 9.50 -2.50
C LEU A 33 -4.99 10.51 -1.62
N SER A 34 -4.14 10.02 -0.72
CA SER A 34 -3.40 10.81 0.26
C SER A 34 -2.35 9.94 0.96
N CYS A 35 -1.34 10.57 1.56
CA CYS A 35 -0.38 9.93 2.45
C CYS A 35 0.07 10.91 3.54
N SER A 36 0.67 10.40 4.62
CA SER A 36 1.25 11.22 5.69
C SER A 36 2.49 11.98 5.24
N ASN A 37 3.33 11.35 4.44
CA ASN A 37 4.66 11.82 4.06
C ASN A 37 5.16 11.03 2.84
N GLU A 38 5.93 11.66 1.96
CA GLU A 38 6.59 10.99 0.82
C GLU A 38 7.94 11.63 0.50
N TRP A 39 8.70 11.96 1.56
CA TRP A 39 9.89 12.80 1.44
C TRP A 39 11.00 12.19 0.59
N PHE A 40 11.30 10.90 0.74
CA PHE A 40 12.41 10.26 0.04
C PHE A 40 11.96 9.56 -1.24
N ALA A 41 10.80 8.92 -1.24
CA ALA A 41 10.22 8.28 -2.40
C ALA A 41 8.68 8.36 -2.38
N GLU A 42 8.09 8.52 -3.57
CA GLU A 42 6.65 8.77 -3.76
C GLU A 42 5.79 7.57 -3.42
N ALA A 43 4.63 7.80 -2.78
CA ALA A 43 3.68 6.73 -2.45
C ALA A 43 3.11 6.03 -3.70
N LEU A 44 3.12 6.73 -4.86
CA LEU A 44 2.65 6.20 -6.13
C LEU A 44 3.42 4.95 -6.59
N ASN A 45 4.69 4.81 -6.19
CA ASN A 45 5.52 3.66 -6.55
C ASN A 45 4.95 2.33 -6.02
N LEU A 46 4.15 2.36 -4.94
CA LEU A 46 3.45 1.18 -4.40
C LEU A 46 2.43 0.58 -5.39
N LEU A 47 1.99 1.36 -6.39
CA LEU A 47 1.01 0.94 -7.39
C LEU A 47 1.68 0.46 -8.69
N THR A 48 3.01 0.43 -8.75
CA THR A 48 3.76 -0.02 -9.92
C THR A 48 3.56 -1.53 -10.11
N PRO A 49 3.12 -1.99 -11.30
CA PRO A 49 2.82 -3.41 -11.52
C PRO A 49 4.06 -4.30 -11.69
N THR A 50 5.23 -3.70 -11.86
CA THR A 50 6.49 -4.42 -12.02
C THR A 50 7.19 -4.59 -10.67
N PRO A 51 8.01 -5.63 -10.49
CA PRO A 51 8.86 -5.75 -9.31
C PRO A 51 9.73 -4.51 -9.09
N PRO A 52 10.05 -4.16 -7.83
CA PRO A 52 10.87 -2.99 -7.54
C PRO A 52 12.25 -3.10 -8.19
N ILE A 53 12.84 -1.97 -8.54
CA ILE A 53 14.17 -1.88 -9.16
C ILE A 53 15.15 -1.22 -8.19
N ASN A 54 16.31 -1.84 -7.98
CA ASN A 54 17.43 -1.22 -7.28
C ASN A 54 18.36 -0.50 -8.25
N ARG A 55 18.69 0.76 -7.96
CA ARG A 55 19.70 1.54 -8.72
C ARG A 55 20.75 2.15 -7.79
N PRO A 56 21.72 1.35 -7.32
CA PRO A 56 22.78 1.84 -6.45
C PRO A 56 23.57 2.98 -7.12
N GLY A 57 23.80 4.06 -6.38
CA GLY A 57 24.54 5.23 -6.88
C GLY A 57 23.69 6.24 -7.65
N VAL A 58 22.39 6.00 -7.81
CA VAL A 58 21.45 7.00 -8.34
C VAL A 58 20.87 7.81 -7.18
N PHE A 59 20.94 9.14 -7.30
CA PHE A 59 20.46 10.07 -6.29
C PHE A 59 19.47 11.06 -6.90
N VAL A 60 18.44 11.37 -6.13
CA VAL A 60 17.51 12.48 -6.34
C VAL A 60 17.81 13.60 -5.35
N HIS A 61 17.11 14.72 -5.47
CA HIS A 61 17.32 15.88 -4.61
C HIS A 61 17.12 15.59 -3.11
N THR A 62 16.34 14.56 -2.74
CA THR A 62 16.06 14.15 -1.37
C THR A 62 16.99 13.07 -0.84
N GLY A 63 17.80 12.40 -1.66
CA GLY A 63 18.65 11.30 -1.23
C GLY A 63 18.90 10.24 -2.30
N ALA A 64 19.21 9.01 -1.89
CA ALA A 64 19.28 7.88 -2.81
C ALA A 64 17.90 7.64 -3.45
N TRP A 65 17.87 7.28 -4.73
CA TRP A 65 16.62 6.95 -5.40
C TRP A 65 16.14 5.55 -5.01
N TYR A 66 14.85 5.44 -4.67
CA TYR A 66 14.19 4.17 -4.36
C TYR A 66 12.94 3.98 -5.21
N ASP A 67 12.71 2.72 -5.59
CA ASP A 67 11.49 2.26 -6.27
C ASP A 67 10.52 1.70 -5.22
N GLY A 68 9.87 2.61 -4.51
CA GLY A 68 8.98 2.31 -3.39
C GLY A 68 8.52 3.58 -2.71
N TRP A 69 7.93 3.47 -1.52
CA TRP A 69 7.51 4.60 -0.71
C TRP A 69 8.41 4.72 0.53
N GLU A 70 8.99 5.91 0.75
CA GLU A 70 9.86 6.14 1.91
C GLU A 70 9.60 7.52 2.52
N THR A 71 9.35 7.51 3.83
CA THR A 71 9.03 8.69 4.63
C THR A 71 10.24 9.23 5.37
N ARG A 72 10.14 10.47 5.85
CA ARG A 72 11.17 11.08 6.68
C ARG A 72 11.28 10.37 8.03
N ARG A 73 12.52 10.12 8.47
CA ARG A 73 12.81 9.61 9.83
C ARG A 73 12.29 10.54 10.93
N HIS A 74 12.03 9.94 12.10
CA HIS A 74 11.59 10.61 13.32
C HIS A 74 10.20 11.22 13.17
N ASN A 75 9.27 10.43 12.63
CA ASN A 75 7.86 10.79 12.57
C ASN A 75 7.35 11.13 13.99
N PRO A 76 6.79 12.34 14.21
CA PRO A 76 6.21 12.70 15.51
C PRO A 76 4.87 12.00 15.77
N GLN A 77 4.26 11.41 14.75
CA GLN A 77 3.05 10.59 14.86
C GLN A 77 3.40 9.11 15.11
N PRO A 78 2.44 8.30 15.59
CA PRO A 78 2.69 6.89 15.89
C PRO A 78 3.03 6.02 14.68
N TYR A 79 2.65 6.44 13.46
CA TYR A 79 2.87 5.71 12.22
C TYR A 79 2.77 6.66 11.01
N ASP A 80 3.38 6.25 9.90
CA ASP A 80 3.09 6.78 8.57
C ASP A 80 1.96 5.98 7.91
N TRP A 81 1.23 6.59 7.00
CA TRP A 81 0.08 5.97 6.33
C TRP A 81 -0.07 6.44 4.89
N VAL A 82 -0.73 5.60 4.08
CA VAL A 82 -1.15 5.90 2.71
C VAL A 82 -2.56 5.38 2.50
N VAL A 83 -3.43 6.17 1.86
CA VAL A 83 -4.77 5.76 1.46
C VAL A 83 -4.77 5.46 -0.04
N ILE A 84 -5.09 4.21 -0.38
CA ILE A 84 -5.12 3.72 -1.76
C ILE A 84 -6.56 3.37 -2.13
N LYS A 85 -7.04 3.95 -3.23
CA LYS A 85 -8.27 3.55 -3.91
C LYS A 85 -7.95 2.46 -4.93
N LEU A 86 -8.59 1.31 -4.79
CA LEU A 86 -8.44 0.19 -5.72
C LEU A 86 -9.04 0.53 -7.09
N GLY A 87 -8.50 -0.10 -8.15
CA GLY A 87 -8.88 0.19 -9.53
C GLY A 87 -10.25 -0.36 -9.99
N VAL A 88 -10.95 -1.08 -9.11
CA VAL A 88 -12.23 -1.74 -9.40
C VAL A 88 -13.32 -1.29 -8.44
N SER A 89 -14.58 -1.30 -8.89
CA SER A 89 -15.73 -0.85 -8.07
C SER A 89 -16.03 -1.80 -6.90
N SER A 90 -15.77 -3.09 -7.05
CA SER A 90 -15.87 -4.07 -5.96
C SER A 90 -15.03 -5.30 -6.26
N ALA A 91 -14.45 -5.89 -5.21
CA ALA A 91 -13.76 -7.17 -5.27
C ALA A 91 -13.62 -7.77 -3.86
N ALA A 92 -13.45 -9.09 -3.78
CA ALA A 92 -13.05 -9.75 -2.55
C ALA A 92 -11.52 -9.67 -2.40
N ILE A 93 -11.04 -9.25 -1.24
CA ILE A 93 -9.61 -9.26 -0.91
C ILE A 93 -9.25 -10.66 -0.39
N LEU A 94 -8.42 -11.38 -1.14
CA LEU A 94 -7.97 -12.73 -0.77
C LEU A 94 -6.62 -12.72 -0.04
N GLY A 95 -5.84 -11.65 -0.21
CA GLY A 95 -4.54 -11.47 0.41
C GLY A 95 -3.98 -10.09 0.11
N VAL A 96 -2.95 -9.72 0.85
CA VAL A 96 -2.19 -8.48 0.66
C VAL A 96 -0.71 -8.82 0.75
N GLU A 97 0.05 -8.24 -0.17
CA GLU A 97 1.50 -8.31 -0.20
C GLU A 97 2.07 -6.96 0.25
N VAL A 98 3.07 -7.01 1.13
CA VAL A 98 3.87 -5.86 1.55
C VAL A 98 5.32 -6.19 1.19
N ASP A 99 5.81 -5.64 0.08
CA ASP A 99 7.17 -5.85 -0.40
C ASP A 99 8.09 -4.75 0.13
N THR A 100 9.10 -5.12 0.93
CA THR A 100 10.14 -4.23 1.45
C THR A 100 11.45 -4.34 0.67
N GLY A 101 11.39 -4.85 -0.55
CA GLY A 101 12.52 -5.02 -1.46
C GLY A 101 13.45 -3.82 -1.49
N PHE A 102 14.75 -4.07 -1.27
CA PHE A 102 15.84 -3.09 -1.28
C PHE A 102 15.84 -2.04 -0.16
N PHE A 103 14.82 -1.97 0.69
CA PHE A 103 14.85 -1.22 1.93
C PHE A 103 15.58 -2.05 2.99
N ILE A 104 16.91 -1.87 3.11
CA ILE A 104 17.76 -2.64 4.03
C ILE A 104 18.13 -1.79 5.25
N GLY A 105 17.58 -2.15 6.41
CA GLY A 105 17.79 -1.44 7.67
C GLY A 105 16.94 -0.18 7.84
N ASN A 106 16.16 0.21 6.83
CA ASN A 106 15.15 1.27 6.86
C ASN A 106 13.74 0.77 6.53
N TYR A 107 13.53 -0.54 6.43
CA TYR A 107 12.18 -1.10 6.34
C TYR A 107 11.48 -1.02 7.70
N ASP A 108 10.15 -0.86 7.68
CA ASP A 108 9.35 -0.86 8.88
C ASP A 108 9.22 -2.27 9.48
N GLU A 109 9.23 -2.35 10.81
CA GLU A 109 9.09 -3.62 11.52
C GLU A 109 7.64 -4.15 11.51
N LYS A 110 6.66 -3.26 11.27
CA LYS A 110 5.23 -3.56 11.37
C LYS A 110 4.46 -2.74 10.34
N ALA A 111 3.45 -3.38 9.76
CA ALA A 111 2.43 -2.72 8.94
C ALA A 111 1.05 -3.09 9.49
N GLU A 112 0.08 -2.20 9.32
CA GLU A 112 -1.33 -2.48 9.58
C GLU A 112 -2.11 -2.13 8.32
N LEU A 113 -3.09 -2.98 7.97
CA LEU A 113 -3.96 -2.74 6.84
C LEU A 113 -5.39 -2.48 7.35
N GLN A 114 -5.99 -1.43 6.82
CA GLN A 114 -7.39 -1.12 7.03
C GLN A 114 -8.11 -1.05 5.68
N GLY A 115 -9.30 -1.64 5.61
CA GLY A 115 -10.14 -1.66 4.42
C GLY A 115 -11.47 -0.97 4.68
N ILE A 116 -11.94 -0.22 3.68
CA ILE A 116 -13.24 0.48 3.69
C ILE A 116 -13.96 0.13 2.39
N TYR A 117 -15.24 -0.21 2.50
CA TYR A 117 -16.12 -0.40 1.35
C TYR A 117 -17.19 0.68 1.32
N THR A 118 -17.26 1.42 0.21
CA THR A 118 -18.31 2.39 -0.05
C THR A 118 -19.15 1.90 -1.23
N SER A 119 -20.46 1.82 -1.05
CA SER A 119 -21.36 1.43 -2.13
C SER A 119 -21.52 2.56 -3.14
N GLU A 120 -21.74 2.19 -4.40
CA GLU A 120 -22.20 3.15 -5.41
C GLU A 120 -23.47 3.87 -4.91
N GLY A 121 -23.52 5.19 -5.06
CA GLY A 121 -24.63 6.01 -4.58
C GLY A 121 -24.57 6.42 -3.10
N SER A 122 -23.52 6.06 -2.35
CA SER A 122 -23.32 6.54 -0.97
C SER A 122 -23.10 8.06 -0.86
N GLY A 123 -22.75 8.72 -1.97
CA GLY A 123 -22.48 10.16 -2.02
C GLY A 123 -21.14 10.57 -1.41
N VAL A 124 -20.35 9.61 -0.93
CA VAL A 124 -19.03 9.84 -0.34
C VAL A 124 -18.02 10.16 -1.45
N SER A 125 -17.31 11.27 -1.29
CA SER A 125 -16.29 11.74 -2.22
C SER A 125 -14.91 11.14 -1.92
N ASP A 126 -14.04 11.08 -2.95
CA ASP A 126 -12.63 10.66 -2.79
C ASP A 126 -11.90 11.55 -1.76
N THR A 127 -12.29 12.82 -1.63
CA THR A 127 -11.74 13.75 -0.62
C THR A 127 -12.11 13.41 0.81
N GLU A 128 -13.29 12.83 1.05
CA GLU A 128 -13.71 12.43 2.40
C GLU A 128 -13.00 11.15 2.85
N ILE A 129 -12.88 10.17 1.94
CA ILE A 129 -12.19 8.91 2.24
C ILE A 129 -10.67 9.02 2.22
N ALA A 130 -10.11 10.13 1.72
CA ALA A 130 -8.69 10.43 1.80
C ALA A 130 -8.22 10.75 3.25
N ASP A 131 -9.12 10.97 4.20
CA ASP A 131 -8.74 11.08 5.62
C ASP A 131 -8.51 9.66 6.19
N PRO A 132 -7.32 9.32 6.73
CA PRO A 132 -7.08 8.02 7.36
C PRO A 132 -7.99 7.74 8.56
N LYS A 133 -8.66 8.76 9.11
CA LYS A 133 -9.64 8.62 10.20
C LYS A 133 -11.04 8.32 9.69
N TYR A 134 -11.28 8.37 8.38
CA TYR A 134 -12.59 8.06 7.82
C TYR A 134 -12.99 6.63 8.20
N THR A 135 -14.12 6.48 8.90
CA THR A 135 -14.53 5.19 9.47
C THR A 135 -15.91 4.83 8.93
N SER A 136 -15.98 4.13 7.80
CA SER A 136 -17.20 3.42 7.37
C SER A 136 -16.86 1.94 7.20
N MET A 137 -17.42 1.06 8.04
CA MET A 137 -17.15 -0.39 8.03
C MET A 137 -15.66 -0.75 7.86
N MET A 138 -14.83 -0.43 8.86
CA MET A 138 -13.42 -0.81 8.85
C MET A 138 -13.24 -2.32 9.03
N ILE A 139 -12.51 -2.95 8.12
CA ILE A 139 -11.89 -4.27 8.33
C ILE A 139 -10.42 -4.01 8.64
N THR A 140 -9.96 -4.40 9.84
CA THR A 140 -8.57 -4.23 10.28
C THR A 140 -7.85 -5.57 10.27
N GLN A 141 -6.69 -5.63 9.61
CA GLN A 141 -5.73 -6.73 9.75
C GLN A 141 -4.38 -6.18 10.20
N LYS A 142 -3.77 -6.85 11.20
CA LYS A 142 -2.48 -6.51 11.79
C LYS A 142 -1.45 -7.56 11.46
#